data_AF-A0A1V5P8X5-F1
#
_entry.id   AF-A0A1V5P8X5-F1
#
_cell.length_a   1.000
_cell.length_b   1.000
_cell.length_c   1.000
_cell.angle_alpha   90.00
_cell.angle_beta   90.00
_cell.angle_gamma   90.00
#
_symmetry.space_group_name_H-M   'P 1'
#
loop_
_entity.id
_entity.type
_entity.pdbx_description
1 polymer ?
#
loop_
_entity_poly.entity_id
_entity_poly.type
_entity_poly.pdbx_seq_one_letter_code
_entity_poly.pdbx_strand_id
1 'polypeptide(L)'
;MYSEDQLNEIFQRQKPSERINIGYGRVSAKHQKEDLERQIALLELYLAKQGKPFKIISDTGSGINYNKSGLKELIKLIGTNQIETIYILHKDRLIRFGYELIEEFCKIHNTRLEIINKDEEQTQEEELVEDY
;
A
#
# COMPACT_ATOMS: atom_id res chain seq x y z
N MET A 1 -22.25 10.47 -33.01
CA MET A 1 -20.96 10.26 -32.31
C MET A 1 -21.24 10.55 -30.85
N TYR A 2 -21.00 9.59 -29.94
CA TYR A 2 -21.24 9.80 -28.51
C TYR A 2 -20.24 10.83 -27.95
N SER A 3 -20.67 11.66 -26.99
CA SER A 3 -19.75 12.57 -26.30
C SER A 3 -18.82 11.79 -25.36
N GLU A 4 -17.67 12.38 -25.02
CA GLU A 4 -16.74 11.79 -24.05
C GLU A 4 -17.41 11.52 -22.69
N ASP A 5 -18.30 12.42 -22.26
CA ASP A 5 -19.07 12.24 -21.02
C ASP A 5 -20.03 11.04 -21.09
N GLN A 6 -20.73 10.85 -22.22
CA GLN A 6 -21.61 9.69 -22.42
C GLN A 6 -20.82 8.38 -22.50
N LEU A 7 -19.66 8.40 -23.14
CA LEU A 7 -18.76 7.24 -23.15
C LEU A 7 -18.28 6.92 -21.73
N ASN A 8 -17.92 7.92 -20.94
CA ASN A 8 -17.46 7.71 -19.57
C ASN A 8 -18.56 7.14 -18.65
N GLU A 9 -19.82 7.56 -18.80
CA GLU A 9 -20.95 6.94 -18.10
C GLU A 9 -21.18 5.48 -18.50
N ILE A 10 -21.15 5.18 -19.80
CA ILE A 10 -21.35 3.81 -20.32
C ILE A 10 -20.24 2.87 -19.82
N PHE A 11 -19.00 3.36 -19.77
CA PHE A 11 -17.84 2.60 -19.30
C PHE A 11 -17.60 2.68 -17.79
N GLN A 12 -18.46 3.37 -17.02
CA GLN A 12 -18.22 3.70 -15.60
C GLN A 12 -16.80 4.23 -15.34
N ARG A 13 -16.22 4.95 -16.31
CA ARG A 13 -14.95 5.64 -16.11
C ARG A 13 -15.22 6.79 -15.17
N GLN A 14 -14.88 6.60 -13.89
CA GLN A 14 -14.88 7.71 -12.94
C GLN A 14 -14.02 8.83 -13.53
N LYS A 15 -14.51 10.08 -13.46
CA LYS A 15 -13.67 11.26 -13.69
C LYS A 15 -12.35 11.04 -12.93
N PRO A 16 -11.18 11.36 -13.50
CA PRO A 16 -9.93 11.20 -12.79
C PRO A 16 -9.99 12.04 -11.52
N SER A 17 -10.30 11.41 -10.40
CA SER A 17 -10.06 11.98 -9.08
C SER A 17 -8.54 12.13 -8.96
N GLU A 18 -8.08 13.20 -8.34
CA GLU A 18 -6.66 13.33 -8.02
C GLU A 18 -6.21 12.06 -7.30
N ARG A 19 -5.29 11.33 -7.93
CA ARG A 19 -4.75 10.09 -7.39
C ARG A 19 -3.86 10.44 -6.21
N ILE A 20 -4.01 9.72 -5.11
CA ILE A 20 -3.27 10.00 -3.88
C ILE A 20 -2.07 9.07 -3.72
N ASN A 21 -1.10 9.46 -2.91
CA ASN A 21 -0.06 8.56 -2.47
C ASN A 21 -0.53 7.74 -1.25
N ILE A 22 -0.12 6.48 -1.14
CA ILE A 22 -0.40 5.65 0.03
C ILE A 22 0.91 5.26 0.71
N GLY A 23 1.00 5.44 2.02
CA GLY A 23 2.01 4.77 2.84
C GLY A 23 1.42 3.53 3.46
N TYR A 24 2.06 2.37 3.31
CA TYR A 24 1.60 1.11 3.90
C TYR A 24 2.62 0.55 4.90
N GLY A 25 2.18 0.33 6.14
CA GLY A 25 2.98 -0.27 7.21
C GLY A 25 2.31 -1.50 7.80
N ARG A 26 3.09 -2.51 8.20
CA ARG A 26 2.57 -3.74 8.79
C ARG A 26 3.50 -4.27 9.86
N VAL A 27 2.91 -4.81 10.93
CA VAL A 27 3.63 -5.66 11.88
C VAL A 27 2.92 -6.99 12.04
N SER A 28 3.66 -8.02 12.44
CA SER A 28 3.16 -9.40 12.50
C SER A 28 2.34 -9.64 13.77
N ALA A 29 2.70 -9.00 14.88
CA ALA A 29 2.05 -9.15 16.18
C ALA A 29 1.76 -7.82 16.88
N LYS A 30 0.77 -7.83 17.79
CA LYS A 30 0.33 -6.63 18.52
C LYS A 30 1.40 -6.05 19.46
N HIS A 31 2.33 -6.86 19.95
CA HIS A 31 3.39 -6.37 20.84
C HIS A 31 4.40 -5.49 20.07
N GLN A 32 4.44 -5.58 18.73
CA GLN A 32 5.26 -4.75 17.84
C GLN A 32 4.60 -3.39 17.52
N LYS A 33 3.62 -2.93 18.30
CA LYS A 33 2.88 -1.68 18.03
C LYS A 33 3.80 -0.45 17.95
N GLU A 34 4.82 -0.40 18.80
CA GLU A 34 5.80 0.70 18.79
C GLU A 34 6.61 0.72 17.49
N ASP A 35 6.95 -0.45 16.94
CA ASP A 35 7.60 -0.55 15.62
C ASP A 35 6.66 -0.03 14.52
N LEU A 36 5.39 -0.43 14.55
CA LEU A 36 4.40 0.08 13.58
C LEU A 36 4.27 1.60 13.63
N GLU A 37 4.25 2.20 14.82
CA GLU A 37 4.18 3.66 14.99
C GLU A 37 5.42 4.37 14.42
N ARG A 38 6.62 3.81 14.63
CA ARG A 38 7.87 4.32 14.02
C ARG A 38 7.82 4.24 12.49
N GLN A 39 7.35 3.12 11.95
CA GLN A 39 7.17 2.95 10.50
C GLN A 39 6.20 3.98 9.91
N ILE A 40 5.06 4.18 10.56
CA ILE A 40 4.05 5.17 10.14
C ILE A 40 4.66 6.58 10.16
N ALA A 41 5.36 6.97 11.22
CA ALA A 41 5.97 8.30 11.33
C ALA A 41 7.02 8.55 10.23
N LEU A 42 7.81 7.53 9.86
CA LEU A 42 8.77 7.62 8.75
C LEU A 42 8.06 7.80 7.40
N LEU A 43 6.99 7.04 7.16
CA LEU A 43 6.17 7.15 5.94
C LEU A 43 5.51 8.53 5.84
N GLU A 44 4.91 9.02 6.92
CA GLU A 44 4.30 10.36 6.97
C GLU A 44 5.32 11.45 6.66
N LEU A 45 6.49 11.41 7.30
CA LEU A 45 7.55 12.38 7.06
C LEU A 45 8.02 12.36 5.59
N TYR A 46 8.17 11.18 5.00
CA TYR A 46 8.58 11.03 3.62
C TYR A 46 7.50 11.55 2.64
N LEU A 47 6.25 11.17 2.86
CA LEU A 47 5.11 11.54 2.01
C LEU A 47 4.79 13.03 2.10
N ALA A 48 4.85 13.62 3.29
CA ALA A 48 4.65 15.06 3.48
C ALA A 48 5.65 15.89 2.66
N LYS A 49 6.90 15.42 2.54
CA LYS A 49 7.94 16.08 1.71
C LYS A 49 7.65 16.04 0.22
N GLN A 50 6.80 15.13 -0.26
CA GLN A 50 6.43 15.07 -1.68
C GLN A 50 5.38 16.11 -2.08
N GLY A 51 4.69 16.73 -1.11
CA GLY A 51 3.69 17.76 -1.39
C GLY A 51 2.44 17.28 -2.14
N LYS A 52 2.20 15.97 -2.18
CA LYS A 52 0.99 15.35 -2.76
C LYS A 52 0.04 14.89 -1.65
N PRO A 53 -1.29 14.89 -1.88
CA PRO A 53 -2.24 14.28 -0.96
C PRO A 53 -1.86 12.81 -0.73
N PHE A 54 -1.89 12.38 0.54
CA PHE A 54 -1.55 11.02 0.89
C PHE A 54 -2.44 10.48 2.01
N LYS A 55 -2.46 9.16 2.14
CA LYS A 55 -3.09 8.45 3.24
C LYS A 55 -2.16 7.35 3.75
N ILE A 56 -2.14 7.16 5.06
CA ILE A 56 -1.49 6.01 5.69
C ILE A 56 -2.51 4.90 5.89
N ILE A 57 -2.12 3.69 5.50
CA ILE A 57 -2.85 2.46 5.77
C ILE A 57 -1.89 1.57 6.56
N SER A 58 -2.40 0.90 7.59
CA SER A 58 -1.60 -0.04 8.35
C SER A 58 -2.39 -1.28 8.75
N ASP A 59 -1.66 -2.35 9.02
CA ASP A 59 -2.24 -3.57 9.56
C ASP A 59 -1.37 -4.21 10.65
N THR A 60 -2.03 -4.99 11.51
CA THR A 60 -1.38 -5.91 12.43
C THR A 60 -1.82 -7.34 12.12
N GLY A 61 -0.86 -8.25 11.97
CA GLY A 61 -1.11 -9.66 11.71
C GLY A 61 -0.14 -10.23 10.68
N SER A 62 -0.02 -11.56 10.69
CA SER A 62 0.96 -12.29 9.88
C SER A 62 0.93 -11.91 8.41
N GLY A 63 2.10 -11.87 7.75
CA GLY A 63 2.26 -11.55 6.33
C GLY A 63 1.47 -12.47 5.39
N ILE A 64 0.95 -13.60 5.87
CA ILE A 64 0.20 -14.60 5.11
C ILE A 64 -1.32 -14.36 5.14
N ASN A 65 -1.82 -13.55 6.10
CA ASN A 65 -3.25 -13.32 6.26
C ASN A 65 -3.81 -12.30 5.25
N TYR A 66 -4.46 -12.73 4.17
CA TYR A 66 -5.05 -11.83 3.17
C TYR A 66 -6.35 -11.12 3.62
N ASN A 67 -6.88 -11.43 4.80
CA ASN A 67 -8.18 -10.92 5.25
C ASN A 67 -8.11 -9.60 6.05
N LYS A 68 -6.92 -9.00 6.13
CA LYS A 68 -6.62 -7.75 6.82
C LYS A 68 -7.38 -6.56 6.22
N SER A 69 -7.85 -5.65 7.08
CA SER A 69 -8.68 -4.51 6.67
C SER A 69 -7.91 -3.51 5.82
N GLY A 70 -6.66 -3.20 6.17
CA GLY A 70 -5.82 -2.29 5.42
C GLY A 70 -5.48 -2.84 4.03
N LEU A 71 -5.12 -4.12 3.93
CA LEU A 71 -4.91 -4.77 2.64
C LEU A 71 -6.16 -4.76 1.74
N LYS A 72 -7.35 -5.05 2.30
CA LYS A 72 -8.62 -4.96 1.54
C LYS A 72 -8.90 -3.54 1.04
N GLU A 73 -8.63 -2.55 1.87
CA GLU A 73 -8.73 -1.15 1.47
C GLU A 73 -7.75 -0.82 0.34
N LEU A 74 -6.49 -1.26 0.46
CA LEU A 74 -5.46 -1.05 -0.55
C LEU A 74 -5.88 -1.65 -1.90
N ILE A 75 -6.34 -2.91 -1.92
CA ILE A 75 -6.82 -3.58 -3.13
C ILE A 75 -8.00 -2.81 -3.76
N LYS A 76 -8.95 -2.35 -2.94
CA LYS A 76 -10.09 -1.56 -3.41
C LYS A 76 -9.65 -0.24 -4.05
N LEU A 77 -8.71 0.47 -3.42
CA LEU A 77 -8.19 1.74 -3.91
C LEU A 77 -7.37 1.58 -5.20
N ILE A 78 -6.56 0.52 -5.32
CA ILE A 78 -5.89 0.16 -6.58
C ILE A 78 -6.93 -0.13 -7.66
N GLY A 79 -7.89 -1.01 -7.38
CA GLY A 79 -8.92 -1.46 -8.33
C GLY A 79 -9.84 -0.35 -8.83
N THR A 80 -9.94 0.76 -8.09
CA THR A 80 -10.70 1.97 -8.45
C THR A 80 -9.82 3.08 -9.03
N ASN A 81 -8.55 2.82 -9.32
CA ASN A 81 -7.57 3.78 -9.86
C ASN A 81 -7.40 5.05 -9.01
N GLN A 82 -7.59 4.97 -7.69
CA GLN A 82 -7.49 6.13 -6.79
C GLN A 82 -6.08 6.37 -6.24
N ILE A 83 -5.18 5.41 -6.38
CA ILE A 83 -3.80 5.52 -5.87
C ILE A 83 -2.86 5.87 -7.01
N GLU A 84 -1.94 6.81 -6.83
CA GLU A 84 -0.83 7.07 -7.77
C GLU A 84 0.37 6.18 -7.46
N THR A 85 0.83 6.23 -6.20
CA THR A 85 2.02 5.50 -5.72
C THR A 85 1.79 4.94 -4.33
N ILE A 86 2.15 3.68 -4.13
CA ILE A 86 2.19 3.00 -2.84
C ILE A 86 3.64 2.97 -2.36
N TYR A 87 3.86 3.39 -1.13
CA TYR A 87 5.16 3.42 -0.47
C TYR A 87 5.18 2.42 0.67
N ILE A 88 6.20 1.57 0.68
CA ILE A 88 6.49 0.61 1.75
C ILE A 88 7.93 0.77 2.20
N LEU A 89 8.24 0.40 3.44
CA LEU A 89 9.62 0.44 3.94
C LEU A 89 10.43 -0.78 3.49
N HIS A 90 9.81 -1.96 3.46
CA HIS A 90 10.43 -3.21 3.01
C HIS A 90 9.44 -4.11 2.26
N LYS A 91 9.94 -5.01 1.40
CA LYS A 91 9.10 -5.92 0.60
C LYS A 91 8.19 -6.81 1.44
N ASP A 92 8.72 -7.38 2.53
CA ASP A 92 7.99 -8.30 3.42
C ASP A 92 6.88 -7.63 4.25
N ARG A 93 6.85 -6.28 4.25
CA ARG A 93 5.84 -5.51 4.96
C ARG A 93 4.56 -5.36 4.15
N LEU A 94 4.59 -5.57 2.82
CA LEU A 94 3.38 -5.62 2.00
C LEU A 94 2.67 -6.96 2.16
N ILE A 95 3.25 -8.03 1.60
CA ILE A 95 2.84 -9.43 1.79
C ILE A 95 4.08 -10.32 1.56
N ARG A 96 4.31 -11.30 2.44
CA ARG A 96 5.45 -12.22 2.36
C ARG A 96 5.38 -13.19 1.16
N PHE A 97 4.16 -13.54 0.73
CA PHE A 97 3.88 -14.28 -0.50
C PHE A 97 2.87 -13.51 -1.35
N GLY A 98 3.09 -13.36 -2.66
CA GLY A 98 2.14 -12.62 -3.51
C GLY A 98 2.43 -11.11 -3.65
N TYR A 99 3.64 -10.66 -3.27
CA TYR A 99 4.14 -9.34 -3.66
C TYR A 99 4.06 -9.14 -5.18
N GLU A 100 4.49 -10.13 -5.95
CA GLU A 100 4.46 -10.11 -7.43
C GLU A 100 3.03 -9.96 -7.96
N LEU A 101 2.04 -10.60 -7.31
CA LEU A 101 0.65 -10.46 -7.69
C LEU A 101 0.14 -9.04 -7.46
N ILE A 102 0.49 -8.42 -6.32
CA ILE A 102 0.13 -7.03 -6.06
C ILE A 102 0.89 -6.08 -7.00
N GLU A 103 2.16 -6.36 -7.30
CA GLU A 103 2.95 -5.57 -8.24
C GLU A 103 2.31 -5.58 -9.63
N GLU A 104 1.91 -6.75 -10.14
CA GLU A 104 1.18 -6.87 -11.41
C GLU A 104 -0.18 -6.17 -11.36
N PHE A 105 -0.93 -6.31 -10.26
CA PHE A 105 -2.20 -5.60 -10.09
C PHE A 105 -2.01 -4.08 -10.10
N CYS A 106 -0.97 -3.58 -9.44
CA CYS A 106 -0.58 -2.18 -9.49
C CYS A 106 -0.23 -1.73 -10.93
N LYS A 107 0.54 -2.52 -11.69
CA LYS A 107 0.88 -2.22 -13.09
C LYS A 107 -0.37 -2.09 -13.96
N ILE A 108 -1.33 -3.01 -13.85
CA ILE A 108 -2.61 -2.99 -14.58
C ILE A 108 -3.38 -1.68 -14.29
N HIS A 109 -3.31 -1.21 -13.04
CA HIS A 109 -3.99 -0.01 -12.57
C HIS A 109 -3.12 1.26 -12.62
N ASN A 110 -2.00 1.24 -13.37
CA ASN A 110 -1.04 2.34 -13.50
C ASN A 110 -0.53 2.90 -12.16
N THR A 111 -0.55 2.09 -11.10
CA THR A 111 -0.14 2.43 -9.74
C THR A 111 1.33 2.05 -9.56
N ARG A 112 2.14 2.97 -9.04
CA ARG A 112 3.56 2.70 -8.73
C ARG A 112 3.68 2.05 -7.36
N LEU A 113 4.64 1.16 -7.19
CA LEU A 113 5.00 0.57 -5.91
C LEU A 113 6.47 0.90 -5.62
N GLU A 114 6.73 1.72 -4.60
CA GLU A 114 8.05 2.23 -4.27
C GLU A 114 8.47 1.78 -2.86
N ILE A 115 9.73 1.36 -2.72
CA ILE A 115 10.31 0.93 -1.46
C ILE A 115 11.23 2.05 -0.95
N ILE A 116 10.90 2.62 0.20
CA ILE A 116 11.72 3.62 0.89
C ILE A 116 12.75 2.84 1.71
N ASN A 117 13.75 2.30 1.03
CA ASN A 117 14.75 1.46 1.66
C ASN A 117 15.58 2.30 2.64
N LYS A 118 15.42 2.05 3.94
CA LYS A 118 16.41 2.39 4.96
C LYS A 118 16.89 1.09 5.56
N ASP A 119 18.19 0.86 5.48
CA ASP A 119 18.88 -0.34 5.97
C ASP A 119 18.54 -0.61 7.44
N GLU A 120 17.61 -1.52 7.70
CA GLU A 120 17.45 -2.21 8.99
C GLU A 120 17.19 -3.69 8.71
N GLU A 121 18.25 -4.42 8.38
CA GLU A 121 18.25 -5.88 8.21
C GLU A 121 17.87 -6.64 9.51
N GLN A 122 17.85 -5.95 10.67
CA GLN A 122 17.70 -6.58 11.99
C GLN A 122 16.27 -7.06 12.33
N THR A 123 15.21 -6.59 11.67
CA THR A 123 13.83 -7.01 11.99
C THR A 123 13.29 -8.17 11.13
N GLN A 124 14.03 -8.62 10.11
CA GLN A 124 13.55 -9.68 9.21
C GLN A 124 13.53 -11.07 9.86
N GLU A 125 14.57 -11.41 10.66
CA GLU A 125 14.69 -12.74 11.27
C GLU A 125 13.63 -12.99 12.35
N GLU A 126 13.30 -11.98 13.17
CA GLU A 126 12.26 -12.10 14.20
C GLU A 126 10.85 -12.20 13.59
N GLU A 127 10.53 -11.43 12.54
CA GLU A 127 9.25 -11.57 11.83
C GLU A 127 9.11 -12.92 11.09
N LEU A 128 10.21 -13.56 10.69
CA LEU A 128 10.15 -14.91 10.09
C LEU A 128 9.58 -15.92 11.07
N VAL A 129 10.00 -15.90 12.33
CA VAL A 129 9.53 -16.85 13.35
C VAL A 129 8.05 -16.65 13.69
N GLU A 130 7.57 -15.39 13.68
CA GLU A 130 6.21 -15.07 14.12
C GLU A 130 5.10 -15.25 13.06
N ASP A 131 5.47 -15.39 11.79
CA ASP A 131 4.51 -15.59 10.70
C ASP A 131 4.19 -17.07 10.41
N TYR A 132 4.94 -18.02 10.99
CA TYR A 132 4.76 -19.47 10.85
C TYR A 132 3.82 -20.08 11.89
#